data_AF-A0A5C4MTD3-F1
#
_entry.id   AF-A0A5C4MTD3-F1
#
_cell.length_a   1.000
_cell.length_b   1.000
_cell.length_c   1.000
_cell.angle_alpha   90.00
_cell.angle_beta   90.00
_cell.angle_gamma   90.00
#
_symmetry.space_group_name_H-M   'P 1'
#
loop_
_entity.id
_entity.type
_entity.pdbx_description
1 polymer ?
#
loop_
_entity_poly.entity_id
_entity_poly.type
_entity_poly.pdbx_seq_one_letter_code
_entity_poly.pdbx_strand_id
1 'polypeptide(L)'
;MIIASSRELVTQALERPEAKRCGIYLLLGEDQGGEVAYVGETEELATRIRTHLARKAWWSDVALITTKSEDLNKAHIKYLESRIHEMIKAAGRVRLDNVAPR
;
A
#
# COMPACT_ATOMS: atom_id res chain seq x y z
N MET A 1 10.53 -7.00 -2.43
CA MET A 1 10.32 -6.45 -3.78
C MET A 1 9.36 -5.30 -3.66
N ILE A 2 9.59 -4.24 -4.44
CA ILE A 2 8.70 -3.07 -4.47
C ILE A 2 8.23 -2.87 -5.91
N ILE A 3 6.91 -2.69 -6.10
CA ILE A 3 6.30 -2.28 -7.36
C ILE A 3 5.68 -0.90 -7.12
N ALA A 4 6.18 0.12 -7.79
CA ALA A 4 5.58 1.46 -7.78
C ALA A 4 4.91 1.74 -9.13
N SER A 5 3.76 2.39 -9.11
CA SER A 5 3.01 2.78 -10.30
C SER A 5 2.11 3.98 -10.01
N SER A 6 1.87 4.80 -11.03
CA SER A 6 0.75 5.76 -10.99
C SER A 6 -0.58 5.01 -11.12
N ARG A 7 -1.67 5.66 -10.72
CA ARG A 7 -3.04 5.15 -10.81
C ARG A 7 -3.45 4.83 -12.24
N GLU A 8 -2.99 5.59 -13.23
CA GLU A 8 -3.30 5.39 -14.64
C GLU A 8 -2.67 4.10 -15.18
N LEU A 9 -1.45 3.79 -14.73
CA LEU A 9 -0.67 2.64 -15.20
C LEU A 9 -0.80 1.41 -14.31
N VAL A 10 -1.49 1.54 -13.16
CA VAL A 10 -1.51 0.48 -12.14
C VAL A 10 -2.05 -0.84 -12.67
N THR A 11 -3.02 -0.81 -13.58
CA THR A 11 -3.60 -2.04 -14.15
C THR A 11 -2.53 -2.91 -14.81
N GLN A 12 -1.56 -2.30 -15.51
CA GLN A 12 -0.41 -3.00 -16.09
C GLN A 12 0.55 -3.48 -15.01
N ALA A 13 0.80 -2.67 -13.97
CA ALA A 13 1.64 -3.09 -12.85
C ALA A 13 1.06 -4.31 -12.10
N LEU A 14 -0.27 -4.44 -12.04
CA LEU A 14 -0.97 -5.57 -11.42
C LEU A 14 -0.92 -6.88 -12.24
N GLU A 15 -0.42 -6.85 -13.48
CA GLU A 15 -0.21 -8.07 -14.28
C GLU A 15 1.03 -8.84 -13.83
N ARG A 16 1.93 -8.18 -13.09
CA ARG A 16 3.15 -8.78 -12.58
C ARG A 16 2.83 -9.93 -11.61
N PRO A 17 3.49 -11.10 -11.71
CA PRO A 17 3.24 -12.23 -10.82
C PRO A 17 3.33 -11.88 -9.33
N GLU A 18 4.20 -10.93 -8.96
CA GLU A 18 4.42 -10.52 -7.58
C GLU A 18 3.25 -9.68 -7.04
N ALA A 19 2.46 -9.04 -7.89
CA ALA A 19 1.23 -8.38 -7.48
C ALA A 19 0.12 -9.38 -7.06
N LYS A 20 0.25 -10.67 -7.38
CA LYS A 20 -0.68 -11.73 -6.94
C LYS A 20 -0.30 -12.35 -5.58
N ARG A 21 0.64 -11.73 -4.87
CA ARG A 21 1.13 -12.22 -3.57
C ARG A 21 0.57 -11.40 -2.42
N CYS A 22 0.73 -11.94 -1.21
CA CYS A 22 0.48 -11.22 0.02
C CYS A 22 1.49 -10.09 0.20
N GLY A 23 1.09 -9.04 0.93
CA GLY A 23 1.96 -7.91 1.17
C GLY A 23 1.24 -6.69 1.71
N ILE A 24 1.98 -5.58 1.66
CA ILE A 24 1.53 -4.26 2.09
C ILE A 24 1.44 -3.36 0.87
N TYR A 25 0.45 -2.47 0.87
CA TYR A 25 0.34 -1.42 -0.13
C TYR A 25 0.22 -0.05 0.51
N LEU A 26 0.74 0.96 -0.18
CA LEU A 26 0.65 2.35 0.17
C LEU A 26 -0.02 3.08 -1.00
N LEU A 27 -1.21 3.63 -0.78
CA LEU A 27 -1.81 4.58 -1.71
C LEU A 27 -1.35 5.98 -1.31
N LEU A 28 -0.85 6.74 -2.26
CA LEU A 28 -0.30 8.08 -2.07
C LEU A 28 -1.08 9.07 -2.91
N GLY A 29 -1.21 10.29 -2.40
CA GLY A 29 -1.87 11.39 -3.06
C GLY A 29 -1.72 12.67 -2.27
N GLU A 30 -2.43 13.69 -2.68
CA GLU A 30 -2.36 15.03 -2.08
C GLU A 30 -3.77 15.60 -1.97
N ASP A 31 -4.06 16.30 -0.88
CA ASP A 31 -5.26 17.12 -0.73
C ASP A 31 -4.91 18.53 -0.25
N GLN A 32 -5.93 19.34 0.06
CA GLN A 32 -5.73 20.72 0.52
C GLN A 32 -4.87 20.82 1.79
N GLY A 33 -4.74 19.74 2.56
CA GLY A 33 -3.91 19.65 3.76
C GLY A 33 -2.53 19.03 3.53
N GLY A 34 -2.10 18.82 2.29
CA GLY A 34 -0.80 18.28 1.91
C GLY A 34 -0.83 16.79 1.57
N GLU A 35 0.33 16.13 1.72
CA GLU A 35 0.50 14.72 1.35
C GLU A 35 -0.38 13.81 2.22
N VAL A 36 -1.08 12.87 1.57
CA VAL A 36 -1.95 11.88 2.21
C VAL A 36 -1.52 10.47 1.80
N ALA A 37 -1.47 9.57 2.78
CA ALA A 37 -1.20 8.15 2.55
C ALA A 37 -2.27 7.26 3.16
N TYR A 38 -2.52 6.12 2.52
CA TYR A 38 -3.28 5.01 3.07
C TYR A 38 -2.40 3.76 3.02
N VAL A 39 -2.24 3.09 4.16
CA VAL A 39 -1.40 1.90 4.28
C VAL A 39 -2.29 0.72 4.64
N GLY A 40 -2.09 -0.43 4.01
CA GLY A 40 -2.83 -1.62 4.41
C GLY A 40 -2.15 -2.92 4.01
N GLU A 41 -2.53 -4.00 4.71
CA GLU A 41 -2.16 -5.37 4.37
C GLU A 41 -3.21 -6.11 3.53
N THR A 42 -2.76 -7.14 2.82
CA THR A 42 -3.63 -8.07 2.08
C THR A 42 -2.93 -9.38 1.75
N GLU A 43 -3.72 -10.43 1.54
CA GLU A 43 -3.26 -11.72 1.01
C GLU A 43 -3.01 -11.69 -0.50
N GLU A 44 -3.63 -10.74 -1.22
CA GLU A 44 -3.40 -10.55 -2.65
C GLU A 44 -3.47 -9.06 -3.03
N LEU A 45 -2.30 -8.49 -3.36
CA LEU A 45 -2.16 -7.07 -3.68
C LEU A 45 -3.05 -6.64 -4.85
N ALA A 46 -3.05 -7.39 -5.95
CA ALA A 46 -3.78 -7.03 -7.16
C ALA A 46 -5.30 -6.94 -6.92
N THR A 47 -5.88 -7.91 -6.23
CA THR A 47 -7.31 -7.89 -5.87
C THR A 47 -7.65 -6.69 -4.98
N ARG A 48 -6.79 -6.38 -4.00
CA ARG A 48 -7.02 -5.25 -3.10
C ARG A 48 -6.90 -3.90 -3.80
N ILE A 49 -5.91 -3.72 -4.67
CA ILE A 49 -5.74 -2.47 -5.43
C ILE A 49 -6.87 -2.27 -6.44
N ARG A 50 -7.36 -3.32 -7.09
CA ARG A 50 -8.57 -3.22 -7.96
C ARG A 50 -9.80 -2.75 -7.19
N THR A 51 -9.95 -3.18 -5.94
CA THR A 51 -11.03 -2.69 -5.07
C THR A 51 -10.88 -1.19 -4.80
N HIS A 52 -9.66 -0.71 -4.53
CA HIS A 52 -9.38 0.71 -4.31
C HIS A 52 -9.52 1.56 -5.57
N LEU A 53 -9.17 1.03 -6.75
CA LEU A 53 -9.44 1.70 -8.03
C LEU A 53 -10.92 2.02 -8.19
N ALA A 54 -11.78 1.06 -7.88
CA ALA A 54 -13.23 1.21 -8.02
C ALA A 54 -13.86 2.09 -6.93
N ARG A 55 -13.30 2.08 -5.71
CA ARG A 55 -13.97 2.65 -4.52
C ARG A 55 -13.30 3.89 -3.92
N LYS A 56 -12.06 4.21 -4.30
CA LYS A 56 -11.29 5.31 -3.73
C LYS A 56 -10.61 6.12 -4.82
N ALA A 57 -11.05 7.36 -5.01
CA ALA A 57 -10.63 8.20 -6.13
C ALA A 57 -9.43 9.12 -5.83
N TRP A 58 -9.12 9.38 -4.56
CA TRP A 58 -8.21 10.48 -4.18
C TRP A 58 -6.71 10.23 -4.46
N TRP A 59 -6.28 8.97 -4.59
CA TRP A 59 -4.86 8.63 -4.69
C TRP A 59 -4.35 8.71 -6.13
N SER A 60 -3.12 9.16 -6.30
CA SER A 60 -2.42 9.29 -7.60
C SER A 60 -1.41 8.18 -7.82
N ASP A 61 -0.79 7.69 -6.75
CA ASP A 61 0.32 6.74 -6.84
C ASP A 61 0.13 5.58 -5.87
N VAL A 62 0.76 4.45 -6.19
CA VAL A 62 0.77 3.28 -5.33
C VAL A 62 2.15 2.65 -5.26
N ALA A 63 2.54 2.24 -4.05
CA ALA A 63 3.67 1.36 -3.81
C ALA A 63 3.18 0.04 -3.22
N LEU A 64 3.55 -1.07 -3.84
CA LEU A 64 3.26 -2.44 -3.39
C LEU A 64 4.54 -3.07 -2.88
N ILE A 65 4.48 -3.64 -1.68
CA ILE A 65 5.61 -4.26 -0.99
C ILE A 65 5.26 -5.73 -0.75
N THR A 66 6.06 -6.63 -1.32
CA THR A 66 5.90 -8.08 -1.17
C THR A 66 7.26 -8.78 -1.15
N THR A 67 7.33 -10.05 -0.77
CA THR A 67 8.54 -10.86 -0.79
C THR A 67 8.62 -11.75 -2.02
N LYS A 68 9.85 -12.12 -2.38
CA LYS A 68 10.10 -13.12 -3.44
C LYS A 68 9.77 -14.54 -2.97
N SER A 69 9.89 -14.79 -1.67
CA SER A 69 9.62 -16.08 -1.02
C SER A 69 8.25 -16.08 -0.35
N GLU A 70 7.69 -17.27 -0.08
CA GLU A 70 6.43 -17.46 0.65
C GLU A 70 6.56 -17.17 2.17
N ASP A 71 7.71 -16.67 2.62
CA ASP A 71 8.04 -16.45 4.03
C ASP A 71 7.30 -15.26 4.69
N LEU A 72 6.50 -14.49 3.93
CA LEU A 72 5.62 -13.46 4.49
C LEU A 72 4.39 -14.10 5.14
N ASN A 73 4.56 -14.51 6.39
CA ASN A 73 3.44 -14.87 7.25
C ASN A 73 2.77 -13.63 7.85
N LYS A 74 1.60 -13.83 8.46
CA LYS A 74 0.78 -12.77 9.07
C LYS A 74 1.52 -11.94 10.13
N ALA A 75 2.46 -12.52 10.87
CA ALA A 75 3.22 -11.79 11.87
C ALA A 75 4.21 -10.80 11.23
N HIS A 76 4.88 -11.19 10.14
CA HIS A 76 5.76 -10.31 9.40
C HIS A 76 5.00 -9.14 8.76
N ILE A 77 3.83 -9.39 8.16
CA ILE A 77 3.03 -8.34 7.54
C ILE A 77 2.55 -7.32 8.57
N LYS A 78 2.00 -7.79 9.70
CA LYS A 78 1.58 -6.91 10.80
C LYS A 78 2.72 -6.07 11.37
N TYR A 79 3.89 -6.68 11.56
CA TYR A 79 5.07 -5.97 12.03
C TYR A 79 5.47 -4.87 11.05
N LEU A 80 5.55 -5.18 9.75
CA LEU A 80 5.92 -4.21 8.73
C LEU A 80 4.90 -3.06 8.63
N GLU A 81 3.59 -3.36 8.70
CA GLU A 81 2.54 -2.34 8.69
C GLU A 81 2.68 -1.39 9.89
N SER A 82 2.85 -1.95 11.10
CA SER A 82 3.08 -1.16 12.31
C SER A 82 4.31 -0.27 12.19
N ARG A 83 5.45 -0.81 11.71
CA ARG A 83 6.68 -0.05 11.51
C ARG A 83 6.52 1.05 10.46
N ILE A 84 5.79 0.81 9.38
CA ILE A 84 5.49 1.83 8.35
C ILE A 84 4.66 2.97 8.97
N HIS A 85 3.62 2.63 9.74
CA HIS A 85 2.81 3.63 10.43
C HIS A 85 3.64 4.48 11.41
N GLU A 86 4.53 3.85 12.19
CA GLU A 86 5.44 4.56 13.09
C GLU A 86 6.37 5.51 12.34
N MET A 87 6.96 5.05 11.22
CA MET A 87 7.85 5.87 10.40
C MET A 87 7.14 7.08 9.79
N ILE A 88 5.91 6.90 9.29
CA ILE A 88 5.11 7.99 8.73
C ILE A 88 4.78 9.02 9.82
N LYS A 89 4.35 8.55 11.00
CA LYS A 89 4.08 9.43 12.16
C LYS A 89 5.33 10.19 12.61
N ALA A 90 6.47 9.51 12.69
CA ALA A 90 7.73 10.13 13.09
C ALA A 90 8.24 11.16 12.08
N ALA A 91 8.01 10.94 10.79
CA ALA A 91 8.36 11.90 9.75
C ALA A 91 7.50 13.17 9.82
N GLY A 92 6.22 13.04 10.18
CA GLY A 92 5.30 14.18 10.37
C GLY A 92 4.96 14.95 9.09
N ARG A 93 5.28 14.40 7.91
CA ARG A 93 5.08 15.05 6.60
C ARG A 93 3.79 14.62 5.90
N VAL A 94 3.35 13.39 6.13
CA VAL A 94 2.23 12.76 5.43
C VAL A 94 1.13 12.44 6.43
N ARG A 95 -0.12 12.82 6.13
CA ARG A 95 -1.28 12.40 6.92
C ARG A 95 -1.74 11.01 6.52
N LEU A 96 -2.05 10.18 7.52
CA LEU A 96 -2.64 8.86 7.29
C LEU A 96 -4.16 8.97 7.20
N ASP A 97 -4.74 8.45 6.11
CA ASP A 97 -6.19 8.38 5.87
C ASP A 97 -6.83 7.16 6.55
N ASN A 98 -6.03 6.26 7.13
CA ASN A 98 -6.51 5.14 7.94
C ASN A 98 -5.80 5.06 9.29
N VAL A 99 -6.53 4.52 10.26
CA VAL A 99 -5.99 4.25 11.59
C VAL A 99 -5.02 3.07 11.53
N ALA A 100 -4.01 3.10 12.42
CA ALA A 100 -3.11 1.97 12.61
C ALA A 100 -3.91 0.72 13.02
N PRO A 101 -3.44 -0.49 12.66
CA PRO A 101 -4.01 -1.73 13.15
C PRO A 101 -4.04 -1.73 14.70
N ARG A 102 -5.08 -2.32 15.27
CA ARG A 102 -5.11 -2.60 16.72
C ARG A 102 -4.20 -3.77 17.07
#